data_AF-A0A7K7PK29-F1
#
_entry.id   AF-A0A7K7PK29-F1
#
_cell.length_a   1.000
_cell.length_b   1.000
_cell.length_c   1.000
_cell.angle_alpha   90.00
_cell.angle_beta   90.00
_cell.angle_gamma   90.00
#
_symmetry.space_group_name_H-M   'P 1'
#
loop_
_entity.id
_entity.type
_entity.pdbx_description
1 polymer ?
#
loop_
_entity_poly.entity_id
_entity_poly.type
_entity_poly.pdbx_seq_one_letter_code
_entity_poly.pdbx_strand_id
1 'polypeptide(L)'
;RVKLESAAGPAAGGGWGGPCRFGAELVPPGPAPPWPTFFAEEGQLYGPCPEPPAGPADCPADAWYPPGRAPFAAAAPGIKSELEPWVEGYAGAYGDLRLEAGRDHVLPIDYYFPPQKTCLICGDEASGCHYGALTCGSCKVFFKRAAEGKQKYLCASRNDCTIDKFRRKNCPSCRLRKCYEAGMTLGARKLKKLGNLKAQDDVEGASSSSPTEEQAPKLVMTRIDGYECQPIFLNVLEAIEPGVVCAGHDNSQPDSFSNLLTSLNELGERQLVYVVKWAKALPGFRNLHVDDQMSIIQYSWMGLMVFAMGWRSFTNVNSRMLYFAPDLVFNEYRMHKSRMYSQCIRMRHLSQEFGWLQITPQEFLCMKALLFFSIIPVDGLKNQKLFDELRMNYIKELDRIIACKRKNPTSCSRRFYQLTKVLDSVHPIAKDLHQFTFDLLIKAHMVSVDYPEMMAEIISVQVPKILSGKVKPIYFHAQ
;
A
#
# COMPACT_ATOMS: atom_id res chain seq x y z
N ARG A 1 -58.66 -10.48 -45.98
CA ARG A 1 -59.30 -9.22 -46.45
C ARG A 1 -58.19 -8.18 -46.53
N VAL A 2 -57.92 -7.57 -47.71
CA VAL A 2 -57.09 -6.37 -47.98
C VAL A 2 -55.75 -6.27 -47.20
N LYS A 3 -54.52 -6.42 -47.72
CA LYS A 3 -53.91 -6.41 -49.08
C LYS A 3 -54.13 -5.16 -49.94
N LEU A 4 -53.08 -4.34 -50.05
CA LEU A 4 -52.51 -3.61 -51.22
C LEU A 4 -51.56 -2.52 -50.66
N GLU A 5 -50.52 -2.01 -51.34
CA GLU A 5 -49.51 -2.64 -52.21
C GLU A 5 -48.29 -1.70 -52.35
N SER A 6 -47.22 -2.12 -53.03
CA SER A 6 -46.00 -1.30 -53.26
C SER A 6 -46.01 -0.57 -54.61
N ALA A 7 -45.21 0.49 -54.72
CA ALA A 7 -44.79 1.09 -56.00
C ALA A 7 -43.34 1.63 -55.88
N ALA A 8 -42.58 1.65 -56.98
CA ALA A 8 -41.16 2.03 -56.97
C ALA A 8 -40.66 2.66 -58.28
N GLY A 9 -39.79 3.67 -58.17
CA GLY A 9 -39.00 4.26 -59.27
C GLY A 9 -39.74 5.20 -60.23
N PRO A 10 -39.05 5.80 -61.23
CA PRO A 10 -37.61 5.68 -61.53
C PRO A 10 -36.81 6.98 -61.86
N ALA A 11 -35.51 6.93 -61.58
CA ALA A 11 -34.36 7.42 -62.39
C ALA A 11 -34.10 8.91 -62.79
N ALA A 12 -32.79 9.18 -63.00
CA ALA A 12 -32.11 10.29 -63.68
C ALA A 12 -32.03 11.69 -62.97
N GLY A 13 -30.86 12.36 -62.91
CA GLY A 13 -29.50 11.90 -63.28
C GLY A 13 -28.40 12.97 -63.18
N GLY A 14 -27.15 12.54 -62.94
CA GLY A 14 -25.92 13.37 -62.90
C GLY A 14 -25.68 14.12 -61.58
N GLY A 15 -24.44 14.31 -61.10
CA GLY A 15 -23.15 13.73 -61.52
C GLY A 15 -21.94 14.46 -60.89
N TRP A 16 -20.77 13.79 -60.86
CA TRP A 16 -19.44 14.30 -60.45
C TRP A 16 -19.23 14.66 -58.96
N GLY A 17 -18.19 14.10 -58.33
CA GLY A 17 -17.75 14.44 -56.97
C GLY A 17 -17.20 13.25 -56.17
N GLY A 18 -15.88 13.05 -56.18
CA GLY A 18 -15.19 11.99 -55.41
C GLY A 18 -14.97 12.34 -53.93
N PRO A 19 -14.62 11.35 -53.06
CA PRO A 19 -14.75 11.50 -51.61
C PRO A 19 -13.46 11.96 -50.89
N CYS A 20 -13.59 12.98 -50.03
CA CYS A 20 -12.58 13.30 -49.02
C CYS A 20 -12.90 12.59 -47.70
N ARG A 21 -12.25 11.44 -47.45
CA ARG A 21 -12.16 10.86 -46.10
C ARG A 21 -11.16 11.68 -45.29
N PHE A 22 -11.53 12.08 -44.07
CA PHE A 22 -10.58 12.28 -42.98
C PHE A 22 -11.15 11.63 -41.72
N GLY A 23 -10.72 10.39 -41.48
CA GLY A 23 -10.85 9.74 -40.18
C GLY A 23 -9.53 9.89 -39.42
N ALA A 24 -9.60 10.43 -38.22
CA ALA A 24 -8.53 10.39 -37.24
C ALA A 24 -9.20 10.15 -35.88
N GLU A 25 -9.29 8.89 -35.47
CA GLU A 25 -9.86 8.52 -34.18
C GLU A 25 -8.96 9.05 -33.07
N LEU A 26 -9.52 9.90 -32.19
CA LEU A 26 -8.96 10.11 -30.86
C LEU A 26 -9.20 8.82 -30.08
N VAL A 27 -8.23 7.91 -30.14
CA VAL A 27 -8.26 6.64 -29.41
C VAL A 27 -8.43 6.94 -27.91
N PRO A 28 -9.56 6.53 -27.27
CA PRO A 28 -9.72 6.69 -25.83
C PRO A 28 -8.70 5.81 -25.10
N PRO A 29 -8.38 6.09 -23.82
CA PRO A 29 -7.58 5.16 -23.03
C PRO A 29 -8.22 3.77 -23.10
N GLY A 30 -7.44 2.77 -23.54
CA GLY A 30 -7.95 1.43 -23.81
C GLY A 30 -8.56 0.78 -22.57
N PRO A 31 -9.49 -0.18 -22.75
CA PRO A 31 -10.15 -0.86 -21.64
C PRO A 31 -9.11 -1.50 -20.71
N ALA A 32 -9.39 -1.48 -19.40
CA ALA A 32 -8.57 -2.18 -18.43
C ALA A 32 -8.54 -3.68 -18.78
N PRO A 33 -7.38 -4.35 -18.74
CA PRO A 33 -7.30 -5.76 -19.09
C PRO A 33 -8.20 -6.60 -18.16
N PRO A 34 -8.94 -7.60 -18.66
CA PRO A 34 -9.85 -8.38 -17.84
C PRO A 34 -9.12 -9.14 -16.71
N TRP A 35 -9.87 -9.61 -15.71
CA TRP A 35 -9.30 -10.21 -14.49
C TRP A 35 -8.19 -11.25 -14.71
N PRO A 36 -8.31 -12.21 -15.67
CA PRO A 36 -7.26 -13.20 -15.90
C PRO A 36 -5.93 -12.58 -16.34
N THR A 37 -5.93 -11.55 -17.18
CA THR A 37 -4.71 -10.96 -17.76
C THR A 37 -3.79 -10.32 -16.73
N PHE A 38 -4.34 -9.78 -15.62
CA PHE A 38 -3.53 -9.36 -14.45
C PHE A 38 -2.73 -10.51 -13.80
N PHE A 39 -2.94 -11.76 -14.21
CA PHE A 39 -2.29 -12.96 -13.72
C PHE A 39 -1.76 -13.87 -14.85
N ALA A 40 -1.82 -13.45 -16.14
CA ALA A 40 -1.50 -14.31 -17.29
C ALA A 40 -0.36 -13.84 -18.21
N GLU A 41 0.01 -12.55 -18.22
CA GLU A 41 1.04 -12.05 -19.14
C GLU A 41 2.48 -12.20 -18.62
N GLU A 42 3.11 -13.33 -18.99
CA GLU A 42 4.55 -13.38 -19.30
C GLU A 42 4.75 -14.06 -20.67
N GLY A 43 4.65 -13.30 -21.76
CA GLY A 43 5.04 -13.82 -23.08
C GLY A 43 4.54 -13.04 -24.30
N GLN A 44 5.45 -12.83 -25.26
CA GLN A 44 5.20 -12.63 -26.69
C GLN A 44 4.33 -11.44 -27.13
N LEU A 45 4.98 -10.33 -27.51
CA LEU A 45 4.65 -9.57 -28.72
C LEU A 45 5.81 -8.61 -29.09
N TYR A 46 6.53 -8.90 -30.18
CA TYR A 46 7.42 -7.96 -30.85
C TYR A 46 7.45 -8.25 -32.35
N GLY A 47 7.04 -7.28 -33.15
CA GLY A 47 7.24 -7.19 -34.60
C GLY A 47 7.53 -5.72 -34.96
N PRO A 48 8.44 -5.42 -35.89
CA PRO A 48 8.93 -4.05 -36.09
C PRO A 48 8.00 -3.19 -36.96
N CYS A 49 8.01 -1.88 -36.70
CA CYS A 49 7.47 -0.83 -37.57
C CYS A 49 8.55 0.26 -37.81
N PRO A 50 8.43 1.08 -38.88
CA PRO A 50 9.58 1.76 -39.48
C PRO A 50 9.86 3.20 -39.01
N GLU A 51 11.00 3.74 -39.48
CA GLU A 51 11.59 5.05 -39.13
C GLU A 51 10.98 6.27 -39.87
N PRO A 52 11.08 7.48 -39.30
CA PRO A 52 10.95 8.77 -40.00
C PRO A 52 12.31 9.54 -40.16
N PRO A 53 12.45 10.46 -41.14
CA PRO A 53 13.72 11.13 -41.50
C PRO A 53 14.01 12.49 -40.81
N ALA A 54 15.17 13.09 -41.14
CA ALA A 54 15.90 14.14 -40.42
C ALA A 54 15.45 15.63 -40.57
N GLY A 55 16.01 16.51 -39.70
CA GLY A 55 15.95 18.00 -39.73
C GLY A 55 17.02 18.67 -40.63
N PRO A 56 17.38 19.98 -40.47
CA PRO A 56 18.16 20.47 -39.29
C PRO A 56 18.04 22.00 -38.89
N ALA A 57 18.89 22.45 -37.93
CA ALA A 57 19.35 23.84 -37.61
C ALA A 57 18.37 24.83 -36.88
N ASP A 58 18.77 25.92 -36.16
CA ASP A 58 20.00 26.35 -35.43
C ASP A 58 19.70 27.55 -34.46
N CYS A 59 20.69 28.21 -33.80
CA CYS A 59 20.53 29.29 -32.77
C CYS A 59 21.57 30.47 -32.93
N PRO A 60 21.60 31.60 -32.14
CA PRO A 60 21.96 31.65 -30.69
C PRO A 60 21.39 32.82 -29.80
N ALA A 61 21.92 32.93 -28.56
CA ALA A 61 21.57 33.71 -27.32
C ALA A 61 21.50 35.29 -27.39
N ASP A 62 20.99 36.06 -26.39
CA ASP A 62 21.64 36.33 -25.07
C ASP A 62 20.85 37.08 -23.94
N ALA A 63 21.07 36.66 -22.68
CA ALA A 63 21.25 37.36 -21.37
C ALA A 63 20.25 38.32 -20.61
N TRP A 64 20.41 38.27 -19.25
CA TRP A 64 20.11 39.22 -18.14
C TRP A 64 18.72 39.36 -17.43
N TYR A 65 18.79 39.60 -16.11
CA TYR A 65 17.78 39.90 -15.05
C TYR A 65 18.23 41.22 -14.33
N PRO A 66 17.53 41.85 -13.34
CA PRO A 66 16.13 41.82 -12.83
C PRO A 66 15.58 43.29 -12.74
N PRO A 67 14.94 43.87 -11.68
CA PRO A 67 13.98 43.40 -10.64
C PRO A 67 12.71 44.29 -10.40
N GLY A 68 11.68 43.74 -9.73
CA GLY A 68 11.11 44.38 -8.51
C GLY A 68 9.66 44.92 -8.45
N ARG A 69 9.12 44.87 -7.22
CA ARG A 69 7.91 45.50 -6.63
C ARG A 69 6.48 45.07 -7.05
N ALA A 70 5.75 44.63 -6.01
CA ALA A 70 4.28 44.67 -5.83
C ALA A 70 3.92 45.97 -5.02
N PRO A 71 2.65 46.28 -4.58
CA PRO A 71 1.48 45.39 -4.48
C PRO A 71 0.05 45.99 -4.69
N PHE A 72 -0.96 45.12 -4.47
CA PHE A 72 -2.35 45.34 -4.00
C PHE A 72 -3.55 45.50 -4.98
N ALA A 73 -4.65 44.85 -4.57
CA ALA A 73 -6.09 45.13 -4.83
C ALA A 73 -6.78 44.84 -6.18
N ALA A 74 -7.39 43.64 -6.24
CA ALA A 74 -8.86 43.40 -6.39
C ALA A 74 -9.62 43.49 -7.73
N ALA A 75 -10.65 42.61 -7.81
CA ALA A 75 -11.85 42.59 -8.67
C ALA A 75 -11.74 42.24 -10.17
N ALA A 76 -12.45 41.16 -10.55
CA ALA A 76 -12.96 40.86 -11.90
C ALA A 76 -14.42 41.42 -12.02
N PRO A 77 -15.21 41.31 -13.13
CA PRO A 77 -15.16 40.32 -14.22
C PRO A 77 -15.31 40.85 -15.68
N GLY A 78 -15.12 40.00 -16.69
CA GLY A 78 -15.43 40.33 -18.11
C GLY A 78 -15.05 39.27 -19.15
N ILE A 79 -16.05 38.59 -19.71
CA ILE A 79 -16.00 37.46 -20.67
C ILE A 79 -15.46 37.83 -22.08
N LYS A 80 -14.59 36.96 -22.67
CA LYS A 80 -14.29 36.67 -24.12
C LYS A 80 -14.10 37.85 -25.12
N SER A 81 -13.08 37.85 -25.99
CA SER A 81 -12.96 36.87 -27.10
C SER A 81 -11.55 36.74 -27.72
N GLU A 82 -11.34 35.59 -28.39
CA GLU A 82 -10.50 35.28 -29.58
C GLU A 82 -9.02 35.70 -29.77
N LEU A 83 -8.32 34.81 -30.51
CA LEU A 83 -7.18 35.04 -31.43
C LEU A 83 -5.71 34.93 -30.91
N GLU A 84 -5.20 33.69 -30.91
CA GLU A 84 -3.82 33.26 -31.31
C GLU A 84 -3.36 33.93 -32.63
N PRO A 85 -2.06 34.01 -33.04
CA PRO A 85 -1.08 32.89 -32.99
C PRO A 85 0.46 33.22 -32.89
N TRP A 86 1.28 32.14 -32.89
CA TRP A 86 2.74 32.01 -33.18
C TRP A 86 3.77 32.35 -32.06
N VAL A 87 4.96 31.70 -31.93
CA VAL A 87 5.46 30.32 -32.26
C VAL A 87 6.87 30.07 -31.62
N GLU A 88 7.31 28.80 -31.50
CA GLU A 88 8.71 28.29 -31.26
C GLU A 88 9.49 28.71 -29.97
N GLY A 89 10.54 28.00 -29.50
CA GLY A 89 11.02 26.63 -29.85
C GLY A 89 12.49 26.32 -29.47
N TYR A 90 12.77 25.13 -28.89
CA TYR A 90 14.08 24.39 -28.82
C TYR A 90 15.34 25.13 -28.24
N ALA A 91 16.56 24.60 -28.00
CA ALA A 91 17.24 23.27 -28.01
C ALA A 91 18.31 23.23 -26.86
N GLY A 92 19.17 22.22 -26.59
CA GLY A 92 19.29 20.82 -27.04
C GLY A 92 20.70 20.34 -27.47
N ALA A 93 21.61 19.94 -26.56
CA ALA A 93 22.93 19.32 -26.90
C ALA A 93 23.46 18.36 -25.79
N TYR A 94 23.77 17.06 -26.02
CA TYR A 94 24.91 16.40 -26.74
C TYR A 94 26.25 16.45 -25.96
N GLY A 95 27.06 15.38 -25.81
CA GLY A 95 27.01 13.94 -26.18
C GLY A 95 27.85 13.10 -25.17
N ASP A 96 28.33 11.86 -25.37
CA ASP A 96 28.32 10.89 -26.50
C ASP A 96 28.59 9.44 -25.96
N LEU A 97 28.60 8.44 -26.85
CA LEU A 97 28.84 6.97 -26.74
C LEU A 97 30.14 6.55 -25.98
N ARG A 98 30.45 5.29 -25.60
CA ARG A 98 30.08 3.88 -25.97
C ARG A 98 30.50 2.93 -24.78
N LEU A 99 30.48 1.59 -24.70
CA LEU A 99 30.20 0.42 -25.58
C LEU A 99 29.88 -0.87 -24.75
N GLU A 100 28.74 -1.51 -25.02
CA GLU A 100 28.34 -2.96 -25.03
C GLU A 100 28.88 -4.12 -24.14
N ALA A 101 27.98 -5.11 -23.99
CA ALA A 101 28.11 -6.54 -23.63
C ALA A 101 28.52 -6.98 -22.18
N GLY A 102 27.83 -7.91 -21.51
CA GLY A 102 26.55 -8.59 -21.82
C GLY A 102 26.31 -9.88 -21.00
N ARG A 103 25.04 -10.27 -20.80
CA ARG A 103 24.51 -11.49 -20.09
C ARG A 103 24.64 -11.50 -18.55
N ASP A 104 23.73 -12.06 -17.76
CA ASP A 104 22.35 -12.55 -18.04
C ASP A 104 21.48 -12.61 -16.74
N HIS A 105 20.16 -12.47 -16.92
CA HIS A 105 19.06 -12.80 -15.99
C HIS A 105 18.81 -12.01 -14.67
N VAL A 106 17.53 -12.04 -14.25
CA VAL A 106 16.90 -11.53 -12.99
C VAL A 106 16.55 -10.03 -12.94
N LEU A 107 15.24 -9.74 -12.98
CA LEU A 107 14.61 -8.43 -12.68
C LEU A 107 14.74 -8.09 -11.17
N PRO A 108 14.85 -6.81 -10.74
CA PRO A 108 13.62 -6.01 -10.58
C PRO A 108 13.75 -4.47 -10.68
N ILE A 109 12.57 -3.82 -10.75
CA ILE A 109 12.17 -2.52 -10.17
C ILE A 109 13.27 -1.77 -9.35
N ASP A 110 13.97 -0.80 -9.98
CA ASP A 110 14.93 0.09 -9.26
C ASP A 110 14.89 1.56 -9.71
N TYR A 111 13.92 1.97 -10.55
CA TYR A 111 13.99 3.24 -11.31
C TYR A 111 13.32 4.50 -10.69
N TYR A 112 12.84 4.46 -9.43
CA TYR A 112 12.06 5.59 -8.87
C TYR A 112 12.44 6.10 -7.46
N PHE A 113 13.29 5.42 -6.69
CA PHE A 113 13.75 5.95 -5.40
C PHE A 113 15.19 5.54 -5.06
N PRO A 114 16.16 6.48 -5.01
CA PRO A 114 17.49 6.26 -4.47
C PRO A 114 17.61 6.80 -3.02
N PRO A 115 17.20 6.04 -1.98
CA PRO A 115 17.68 6.34 -0.64
C PRO A 115 19.17 6.00 -0.58
N GLN A 116 20.01 6.92 -0.08
CA GLN A 116 21.40 6.60 0.25
C GLN A 116 21.40 5.60 1.43
N LYS A 117 21.45 4.31 1.10
CA LYS A 117 21.47 3.20 2.05
C LYS A 117 22.77 3.29 2.84
N THR A 118 22.74 3.82 4.07
CA THR A 118 23.94 3.98 4.92
C THR A 118 24.13 2.80 5.87
N CYS A 119 25.38 2.46 6.17
CA CYS A 119 25.73 1.32 7.02
C CYS A 119 25.53 1.67 8.50
N LEU A 120 24.60 1.00 9.17
CA LEU A 120 24.26 1.20 10.59
C LEU A 120 25.49 1.11 11.53
N ILE A 121 26.52 0.34 11.13
CA ILE A 121 27.75 0.19 11.90
C ILE A 121 28.69 1.40 11.76
N CYS A 122 28.78 2.04 10.58
CA CYS A 122 29.89 2.97 10.29
C CYS A 122 29.58 4.13 9.31
N GLY A 123 28.33 4.39 8.96
CA GLY A 123 27.90 5.49 8.07
C GLY A 123 28.26 5.32 6.59
N ASP A 124 29.28 4.52 6.26
CA ASP A 124 29.70 4.19 4.90
C ASP A 124 28.58 3.54 4.08
N GLU A 125 28.68 3.60 2.75
CA GLU A 125 27.65 3.11 1.82
C GLU A 125 27.33 1.61 2.01
N ALA A 126 26.05 1.29 2.14
CA ALA A 126 25.59 -0.06 2.49
C ALA A 126 25.24 -0.88 1.25
N SER A 127 26.06 -1.91 1.02
CA SER A 127 25.89 -3.00 0.05
C SER A 127 24.69 -3.93 0.34
N GLY A 128 23.59 -3.43 0.91
CA GLY A 128 22.42 -4.22 1.32
C GLY A 128 22.52 -4.86 2.72
N CYS A 129 21.57 -5.73 3.03
CA CYS A 129 21.45 -6.38 4.34
C CYS A 129 22.32 -7.65 4.42
N HIS A 130 23.20 -7.70 5.43
CA HIS A 130 24.05 -8.87 5.70
C HIS A 130 23.89 -9.27 7.16
N TYR A 131 23.73 -10.57 7.43
CA TYR A 131 23.61 -11.14 8.78
C TYR A 131 22.45 -10.61 9.64
N GLY A 132 21.51 -9.87 9.05
CA GLY A 132 20.37 -9.24 9.73
C GLY A 132 20.37 -7.71 9.71
N ALA A 133 21.47 -7.05 9.30
CA ALA A 133 21.61 -5.59 9.35
C ALA A 133 22.06 -4.95 8.03
N LEU A 134 21.57 -3.74 7.74
CA LEU A 134 21.98 -2.94 6.58
C LEU A 134 23.46 -2.50 6.71
N THR A 135 24.34 -3.06 5.88
CA THR A 135 25.79 -2.90 6.07
C THR A 135 26.63 -2.79 4.80
N CYS A 136 27.73 -2.03 4.91
CA CYS A 136 28.78 -1.96 3.89
C CYS A 136 29.58 -3.28 3.82
N GLY A 137 30.19 -3.56 2.67
CA GLY A 137 30.94 -4.79 2.44
C GLY A 137 32.07 -5.02 3.45
N SER A 138 32.70 -3.95 3.95
CA SER A 138 33.74 -4.08 4.98
C SER A 138 33.18 -4.56 6.33
N CYS A 139 31.95 -4.17 6.71
CA CYS A 139 31.30 -4.61 7.95
C CYS A 139 30.75 -6.04 7.81
N LYS A 140 30.23 -6.41 6.63
CA LYS A 140 29.90 -7.81 6.28
C LYS A 140 31.09 -8.75 6.50
N VAL A 141 32.22 -8.45 5.85
CA VAL A 141 33.42 -9.32 5.90
C VAL A 141 34.08 -9.30 7.28
N PHE A 142 34.09 -8.14 7.95
CA PHE A 142 34.54 -8.03 9.34
C PHE A 142 33.71 -8.91 10.27
N PHE A 143 32.38 -8.77 10.26
CA PHE A 143 31.50 -9.53 11.15
C PHE A 143 31.66 -11.04 10.96
N LYS A 144 31.69 -11.53 9.71
CA LYS A 144 31.94 -12.94 9.42
C LYS A 144 33.20 -13.44 10.13
N ARG A 145 34.35 -12.81 9.86
CA ARG A 145 35.65 -13.20 10.42
C ARG A 145 35.71 -13.07 11.94
N ALA A 146 35.04 -12.06 12.50
CA ALA A 146 35.08 -11.71 13.92
C ALA A 146 34.13 -12.56 14.79
N ALA A 147 33.05 -13.10 14.20
CA ALA A 147 32.10 -13.98 14.89
C ALA A 147 32.33 -15.48 14.62
N GLU A 148 32.95 -15.85 13.49
CA GLU A 148 33.43 -17.23 13.24
C GLU A 148 34.81 -17.49 13.88
N GLY A 149 35.60 -16.44 14.14
CA GLY A 149 36.97 -16.53 14.63
C GLY A 149 37.10 -16.70 16.15
N LYS A 150 38.08 -17.49 16.58
CA LYS A 150 38.43 -17.68 18.01
C LYS A 150 39.17 -16.47 18.66
N GLN A 151 39.26 -15.34 17.97
CA GLN A 151 40.05 -14.17 18.39
C GLN A 151 39.28 -13.27 19.34
N LYS A 152 39.81 -13.03 20.55
CA LYS A 152 39.21 -12.15 21.56
C LYS A 152 39.65 -10.70 21.35
N TYR A 153 38.77 -9.87 20.80
CA TYR A 153 39.05 -8.45 20.63
C TYR A 153 38.86 -7.67 21.94
N LEU A 154 39.94 -7.13 22.50
CA LEU A 154 39.90 -6.19 23.61
C LEU A 154 39.87 -4.74 23.10
N CYS A 155 39.33 -3.82 23.91
CA CYS A 155 39.39 -2.39 23.65
C CYS A 155 40.55 -1.77 24.43
N ALA A 156 41.22 -0.76 23.84
CA ALA A 156 42.26 0.03 24.53
C ALA A 156 41.68 1.26 25.29
N SER A 157 40.37 1.51 25.19
CA SER A 157 39.64 2.55 25.93
C SER A 157 38.46 1.94 26.72
N ARG A 158 37.48 2.75 27.10
CA ARG A 158 36.30 2.38 27.91
C ARG A 158 35.21 1.61 27.14
N ASN A 159 35.60 0.82 26.13
CA ASN A 159 34.68 0.11 25.21
C ASN A 159 33.69 1.03 24.45
N ASP A 160 34.04 2.30 24.26
CA ASP A 160 33.18 3.42 23.86
C ASP A 160 33.51 4.03 22.48
N CYS A 161 34.52 3.50 21.77
CA CYS A 161 35.07 4.12 20.56
C CYS A 161 34.02 4.38 19.45
N THR A 162 34.01 5.59 18.90
CA THR A 162 33.18 5.94 17.73
C THR A 162 33.58 5.14 16.49
N ILE A 163 32.59 4.54 15.81
CA ILE A 163 32.80 3.72 14.60
C ILE A 163 32.20 4.44 13.39
N ASP A 164 33.05 4.88 12.46
CA ASP A 164 32.72 5.51 11.18
C ASP A 164 33.58 4.95 10.02
N LYS A 165 33.40 5.46 8.79
CA LYS A 165 34.11 5.02 7.57
C LYS A 165 35.64 4.96 7.72
N PHE A 166 36.22 5.86 8.52
CA PHE A 166 37.66 6.00 8.71
C PHE A 166 38.13 5.27 9.97
N ARG A 167 37.48 5.53 11.12
CA ARG A 167 37.87 5.01 12.45
C ARG A 167 37.48 3.55 12.72
N ARG A 168 36.66 2.91 11.86
CA ARG A 168 36.31 1.47 11.94
C ARG A 168 37.47 0.48 11.87
N LYS A 169 38.72 0.92 11.68
CA LYS A 169 39.92 0.07 11.84
C LYS A 169 40.50 0.13 13.26
N ASN A 170 40.28 1.23 13.99
CA ASN A 170 41.02 1.58 15.21
C ASN A 170 40.62 0.74 16.42
N CYS A 171 39.36 0.29 16.50
CA CYS A 171 38.89 -0.59 17.57
C CYS A 171 37.98 -1.71 17.04
N PRO A 172 38.54 -2.91 16.76
CA PRO A 172 37.78 -4.09 16.41
C PRO A 172 36.75 -4.51 17.48
N SER A 173 37.08 -4.33 18.77
CA SER A 173 36.18 -4.69 19.88
C SER A 173 34.88 -3.89 19.85
N CYS A 174 34.96 -2.55 19.83
CA CYS A 174 33.79 -1.68 19.73
C CYS A 174 33.03 -1.87 18.41
N ARG A 175 33.73 -2.17 17.31
CA ARG A 175 33.09 -2.50 16.03
C ARG A 175 32.28 -3.80 16.08
N LEU A 176 32.82 -4.85 16.69
CA LEU A 176 32.11 -6.13 16.85
C LEU A 176 30.92 -5.99 17.80
N ARG A 177 31.10 -5.28 18.92
CA ARG A 177 30.00 -4.91 19.83
C ARG A 177 28.87 -4.20 19.06
N LYS A 178 29.18 -3.17 18.28
CA LYS A 178 28.20 -2.44 17.46
C LYS A 178 27.54 -3.32 16.37
N CYS A 179 28.22 -4.34 15.85
CA CYS A 179 27.59 -5.33 14.96
C CYS A 179 26.53 -6.17 15.66
N TYR A 180 26.79 -6.65 16.89
CA TYR A 180 25.79 -7.39 17.66
C TYR A 180 24.63 -6.50 18.11
N GLU A 181 24.90 -5.25 18.51
CA GLU A 181 23.87 -4.24 18.85
C GLU A 181 22.96 -3.91 17.66
N ALA A 182 23.49 -3.93 16.43
CA ALA A 182 22.71 -3.81 15.20
C ALA A 182 22.01 -5.13 14.77
N GLY A 183 22.02 -6.18 15.60
CA GLY A 183 21.31 -7.44 15.35
C GLY A 183 22.00 -8.42 14.40
N MET A 184 23.29 -8.25 14.11
CA MET A 184 24.01 -9.18 13.22
C MET A 184 24.22 -10.56 13.87
N THR A 185 23.84 -11.63 13.17
CA THR A 185 23.99 -13.03 13.63
C THR A 185 24.40 -13.98 12.51
N LEU A 186 25.10 -15.08 12.85
CA LEU A 186 25.65 -16.04 11.88
C LEU A 186 24.70 -17.21 11.51
N GLY A 187 23.44 -17.21 11.95
CA GLY A 187 22.63 -18.44 11.90
C GLY A 187 21.12 -18.26 11.84
N ALA A 188 20.56 -18.22 10.62
CA ALA A 188 19.16 -18.53 10.38
C ALA A 188 18.89 -20.06 10.49
N ARG A 189 19.14 -20.65 11.67
CA ARG A 189 18.91 -22.09 11.93
C ARG A 189 18.36 -22.35 13.34
N LYS A 190 17.08 -22.76 13.38
CA LYS A 190 16.38 -23.49 14.46
C LYS A 190 16.68 -23.05 15.91
N LEU A 191 15.82 -22.20 16.47
CA LEU A 191 15.65 -22.08 17.92
C LEU A 191 15.01 -23.36 18.49
N LYS A 192 15.81 -24.42 18.67
CA LYS A 192 15.46 -25.56 19.53
C LYS A 192 15.85 -25.23 20.98
N LYS A 193 15.00 -25.62 21.93
CA LYS A 193 15.31 -25.57 23.37
C LYS A 193 16.59 -26.33 23.68
N LEU A 194 17.58 -25.65 24.27
CA LEU A 194 18.46 -26.19 25.30
C LEU A 194 19.09 -25.02 26.09
N GLY A 195 19.08 -25.01 27.42
CA GLY A 195 18.37 -25.94 28.32
C GLY A 195 18.43 -25.49 29.78
N ASN A 196 17.61 -26.12 30.61
CA ASN A 196 17.87 -26.17 32.05
C ASN A 196 19.21 -26.90 32.27
N LEU A 197 20.04 -26.38 33.17
CA LEU A 197 20.93 -27.21 33.97
C LEU A 197 20.40 -27.15 35.41
N LYS A 198 20.35 -28.30 36.09
CA LYS A 198 19.76 -28.44 37.43
C LYS A 198 20.61 -29.39 38.28
N ALA A 199 21.22 -28.84 39.32
CA ALA A 199 21.85 -29.46 40.49
C ALA A 199 22.04 -28.25 41.45
N GLN A 200 21.29 -28.04 42.54
CA GLN A 200 20.83 -28.90 43.65
C GLN A 200 21.90 -29.09 44.73
N ASP A 201 21.42 -29.14 45.98
CA ASP A 201 22.12 -29.34 47.25
C ASP A 201 22.91 -28.06 47.75
N ASP A 202 22.83 -27.63 49.01
CA ASP A 202 22.03 -28.16 50.14
C ASP A 202 21.74 -27.17 51.30
N VAL A 203 20.79 -27.57 52.17
CA VAL A 203 20.64 -27.33 53.64
C VAL A 203 20.81 -25.92 54.29
N GLU A 204 19.71 -25.47 54.92
CA GLU A 204 19.53 -24.73 56.21
C GLU A 204 20.34 -23.48 56.63
N GLY A 205 19.75 -22.68 57.54
CA GLY A 205 20.42 -21.60 58.29
C GLY A 205 19.51 -20.42 58.66
N ALA A 206 19.60 -19.88 59.88
CA ALA A 206 18.70 -18.82 60.38
C ALA A 206 19.43 -17.61 61.01
N SER A 207 18.67 -16.51 61.13
CA SER A 207 18.84 -15.37 62.06
C SER A 207 20.06 -14.42 61.96
N SER A 208 19.73 -13.13 61.75
CA SER A 208 20.31 -11.91 62.36
C SER A 208 21.84 -11.67 62.40
N SER A 209 22.31 -10.63 61.70
CA SER A 209 22.74 -9.34 62.30
C SER A 209 23.35 -8.36 61.28
N SER A 210 23.47 -7.10 61.68
CA SER A 210 24.14 -5.95 61.00
C SER A 210 24.99 -5.21 62.07
N PRO A 211 25.84 -4.19 61.77
CA PRO A 211 26.09 -3.41 60.55
C PRO A 211 27.54 -3.67 59.99
N THR A 212 28.26 -2.85 59.19
CA THR A 212 28.30 -1.39 58.99
C THR A 212 28.81 -0.97 57.58
N GLU A 213 28.71 0.35 57.34
CA GLU A 213 29.09 1.24 56.22
C GLU A 213 30.40 0.91 55.45
N GLU A 214 30.64 1.34 54.20
CA GLU A 214 30.54 2.72 53.66
C GLU A 214 29.82 2.91 52.29
N GLN A 215 29.83 4.16 51.81
CA GLN A 215 28.88 4.73 50.83
C GLN A 215 29.52 5.01 49.45
N ALA A 216 28.74 4.84 48.38
CA ALA A 216 29.01 5.41 47.05
C ALA A 216 27.67 5.77 46.35
N PRO A 217 27.62 6.84 45.52
CA PRO A 217 26.35 7.47 45.15
C PRO A 217 25.54 6.70 44.11
N LYS A 218 24.23 6.56 44.37
CA LYS A 218 23.26 6.04 43.39
C LYS A 218 22.93 7.11 42.34
N LEU A 219 23.64 7.10 41.22
CA LEU A 219 23.16 7.82 40.03
C LEU A 219 21.91 7.11 39.50
N VAL A 220 20.74 7.72 39.67
CA VAL A 220 19.49 7.22 39.09
C VAL A 220 19.58 7.37 37.57
N MET A 221 19.84 6.26 36.86
CA MET A 221 19.74 6.24 35.41
C MET A 221 18.26 6.33 35.02
N THR A 222 17.82 7.53 34.67
CA THR A 222 16.46 7.79 34.20
C THR A 222 16.12 6.89 33.02
N ARG A 223 14.94 6.28 33.08
CA ARG A 223 14.46 5.27 32.13
C ARG A 223 14.38 5.84 30.72
N ILE A 224 15.31 5.44 29.84
CA ILE A 224 15.22 5.73 28.40
C ILE A 224 14.23 4.77 27.75
N ASP A 225 12.92 4.97 28.00
CA ASP A 225 11.87 4.51 27.09
C ASP A 225 12.05 5.32 25.79
N GLY A 226 12.73 4.75 24.77
CA GLY A 226 13.13 5.52 23.58
C GLY A 226 13.61 4.75 22.34
N TYR A 227 13.65 3.42 22.38
CA TYR A 227 13.90 2.58 21.21
C TYR A 227 12.78 1.55 21.06
N GLU A 228 11.63 1.98 20.55
CA GLU A 228 10.66 1.04 19.95
C GLU A 228 11.34 0.40 18.74
N CYS A 229 11.78 -0.85 18.89
CA CYS A 229 12.19 -1.68 17.78
C CYS A 229 10.96 -2.00 16.95
N GLN A 230 10.64 -1.15 15.96
CA GLN A 230 9.56 -1.43 15.02
C GLN A 230 9.87 -2.76 14.31
N PRO A 231 9.01 -3.79 14.46
CA PRO A 231 9.24 -5.07 13.85
C PRO A 231 9.26 -4.91 12.32
N ILE A 232 10.24 -5.55 11.68
CA ILE A 232 10.47 -5.52 10.21
C ILE A 232 9.17 -5.69 9.40
N PHE A 233 8.23 -6.47 9.92
CA PHE A 233 6.90 -6.69 9.37
C PHE A 233 6.08 -5.40 9.18
N LEU A 234 6.07 -4.49 10.17
CA LEU A 234 5.38 -3.20 10.05
C LEU A 234 6.01 -2.32 8.97
N ASN A 235 7.34 -2.26 8.93
CA ASN A 235 8.07 -1.46 7.93
C ASN A 235 7.75 -1.96 6.51
N VAL A 236 7.53 -3.27 6.33
CA VAL A 236 7.02 -3.83 5.07
C VAL A 236 5.57 -3.42 4.82
N LEU A 237 4.66 -3.55 5.79
CA LEU A 237 3.25 -3.16 5.62
C LEU A 237 3.09 -1.66 5.29
N GLU A 238 3.89 -0.79 5.90
CA GLU A 238 3.91 0.65 5.65
C GLU A 238 4.47 0.96 4.24
N ALA A 239 5.58 0.31 3.85
CA ALA A 239 6.22 0.52 2.55
C ALA A 239 5.41 -0.01 1.36
N ILE A 240 4.43 -0.89 1.56
CA ILE A 240 3.54 -1.39 0.50
C ILE A 240 2.19 -0.67 0.43
N GLU A 241 1.88 0.25 1.36
CA GLU A 241 0.57 0.91 1.34
C GLU A 241 0.34 1.65 0.01
N PRO A 242 -0.86 1.52 -0.58
CA PRO A 242 -1.14 2.15 -1.86
C PRO A 242 -1.19 3.66 -1.71
N GLY A 243 -0.60 4.36 -2.69
CA GLY A 243 -0.70 5.82 -2.80
C GLY A 243 -2.14 6.31 -2.92
N VAL A 244 -2.35 7.61 -2.68
CA VAL A 244 -3.67 8.23 -2.76
C VAL A 244 -4.21 8.17 -4.19
N VAL A 245 -5.45 7.69 -4.34
CA VAL A 245 -6.14 7.56 -5.63
C VAL A 245 -7.28 8.57 -5.69
N CYS A 246 -7.34 9.36 -6.76
CA CYS A 246 -8.43 10.29 -7.04
C CYS A 246 -9.58 9.62 -7.82
N ALA A 247 -10.80 10.13 -7.65
CA ALA A 247 -12.00 9.66 -8.34
C ALA A 247 -12.14 10.19 -9.77
N GLY A 248 -11.45 11.28 -10.12
CA GLY A 248 -11.70 12.04 -11.35
C GLY A 248 -13.00 12.85 -11.28
N HIS A 249 -13.45 13.21 -10.07
CA HIS A 249 -14.76 13.81 -9.86
C HIS A 249 -14.74 15.32 -10.15
N ASP A 250 -15.42 15.75 -11.21
CA ASP A 250 -15.57 17.17 -11.54
C ASP A 250 -16.55 17.86 -10.58
N ASN A 251 -15.97 18.53 -9.58
CA ASN A 251 -16.71 19.32 -8.58
C ASN A 251 -17.20 20.68 -9.12
N SER A 252 -16.98 21.00 -10.40
CA SER A 252 -17.63 22.16 -11.06
C SER A 252 -19.05 21.84 -11.55
N GLN A 253 -19.38 20.55 -11.74
CA GLN A 253 -20.73 20.12 -12.10
C GLN A 253 -21.64 20.03 -10.88
N PRO A 254 -22.97 20.24 -11.05
CA PRO A 254 -23.92 20.00 -9.97
C PRO A 254 -23.96 18.51 -9.58
N ASP A 255 -23.81 18.23 -8.29
CA ASP A 255 -24.00 16.88 -7.73
C ASP A 255 -25.32 16.25 -8.23
N SER A 256 -25.23 15.07 -8.82
CA SER A 256 -26.38 14.25 -9.23
C SER A 256 -26.26 12.84 -8.63
N PHE A 257 -27.39 12.12 -8.55
CA PHE A 257 -27.37 10.72 -8.12
C PHE A 257 -26.42 9.88 -8.99
N SER A 258 -26.46 10.09 -10.31
CA SER A 258 -25.70 9.27 -11.23
C SER A 258 -24.21 9.63 -11.23
N ASN A 259 -23.86 10.92 -11.32
CA ASN A 259 -22.48 11.42 -11.26
C ASN A 259 -21.75 10.96 -9.98
N LEU A 260 -22.40 11.10 -8.81
CA LEU A 260 -21.79 10.67 -7.54
C LEU A 260 -21.52 9.16 -7.46
N LEU A 261 -22.34 8.33 -8.11
CA LEU A 261 -22.18 6.88 -8.09
C LEU A 261 -21.24 6.37 -9.20
N THR A 262 -21.31 6.93 -10.42
CA THR A 262 -20.28 6.72 -11.45
C THR A 262 -18.90 7.07 -10.89
N SER A 263 -18.75 8.23 -10.22
CA SER A 263 -17.48 8.66 -9.59
C SER A 263 -17.00 7.70 -8.49
N LEU A 264 -17.91 7.05 -7.75
CA LEU A 264 -17.56 6.01 -6.77
C LEU A 264 -17.15 4.68 -7.43
N ASN A 265 -17.79 4.29 -8.54
CA ASN A 265 -17.45 3.08 -9.28
C ASN A 265 -16.07 3.22 -9.98
N GLU A 266 -15.84 4.36 -10.64
CA GLU A 266 -14.54 4.77 -11.20
C GLU A 266 -13.41 4.76 -10.17
N LEU A 267 -13.66 5.33 -8.98
CA LEU A 267 -12.73 5.25 -7.86
C LEU A 267 -12.52 3.80 -7.38
N GLY A 268 -13.59 2.99 -7.39
CA GLY A 268 -13.58 1.59 -6.99
C GLY A 268 -12.65 0.74 -7.86
N GLU A 269 -12.79 0.78 -9.19
CA GLU A 269 -11.91 0.04 -10.09
C GLU A 269 -10.44 0.49 -9.94
N ARG A 270 -10.19 1.79 -9.89
CA ARG A 270 -8.81 2.29 -9.73
C ARG A 270 -8.21 1.86 -8.39
N GLN A 271 -8.95 1.95 -7.28
CA GLN A 271 -8.49 1.44 -5.98
C GLN A 271 -8.29 -0.08 -5.99
N LEU A 272 -9.10 -0.84 -6.74
CA LEU A 272 -8.96 -2.29 -6.85
C LEU A 272 -7.65 -2.72 -7.52
N VAL A 273 -7.20 -2.02 -8.58
CA VAL A 273 -5.88 -2.25 -9.19
C VAL A 273 -4.75 -2.08 -8.16
N TYR A 274 -4.87 -1.10 -7.25
CA TYR A 274 -3.94 -0.93 -6.15
C TYR A 274 -4.09 -1.99 -5.05
N VAL A 275 -5.31 -2.50 -4.77
CA VAL A 275 -5.53 -3.64 -3.86
C VAL A 275 -4.86 -4.91 -4.41
N VAL A 276 -4.92 -5.19 -5.72
CA VAL A 276 -4.21 -6.32 -6.33
C VAL A 276 -2.69 -6.17 -6.19
N LYS A 277 -2.15 -4.97 -6.40
CA LYS A 277 -0.70 -4.68 -6.22
C LYS A 277 -0.26 -4.83 -4.76
N TRP A 278 -1.03 -4.26 -3.82
CA TRP A 278 -0.82 -4.37 -2.37
C TRP A 278 -0.88 -5.82 -1.88
N ALA A 279 -1.90 -6.58 -2.30
CA ALA A 279 -2.03 -8.00 -1.98
C ALA A 279 -0.83 -8.81 -2.49
N LYS A 280 -0.42 -8.60 -3.75
CA LYS A 280 0.80 -9.20 -4.33
C LYS A 280 2.11 -8.75 -3.65
N ALA A 281 2.08 -7.79 -2.72
CA ALA A 281 3.24 -7.36 -1.93
C ALA A 281 3.18 -7.80 -0.45
N LEU A 282 2.04 -8.33 0.03
CA LEU A 282 1.90 -8.82 1.41
C LEU A 282 2.84 -10.02 1.68
N PRO A 283 3.53 -10.04 2.84
CA PRO A 283 4.33 -11.16 3.29
C PRO A 283 3.59 -12.51 3.18
N GLY A 284 4.13 -13.40 2.35
CA GLY A 284 3.67 -14.78 2.16
C GLY A 284 2.46 -14.97 1.25
N PHE A 285 1.77 -13.91 0.79
CA PHE A 285 0.55 -14.06 -0.03
C PHE A 285 0.79 -14.79 -1.35
N ARG A 286 1.91 -14.51 -2.03
CA ARG A 286 2.29 -15.17 -3.30
C ARG A 286 2.51 -16.68 -3.20
N ASN A 287 2.59 -17.23 -1.99
CA ASN A 287 2.79 -18.67 -1.76
C ASN A 287 1.46 -19.46 -1.80
N LEU A 288 0.31 -18.77 -1.76
CA LEU A 288 -1.01 -19.38 -1.94
C LEU A 288 -1.22 -19.77 -3.41
N HIS A 289 -2.13 -20.72 -3.69
CA HIS A 289 -2.50 -21.06 -5.07
C HIS A 289 -3.06 -19.82 -5.79
N VAL A 290 -2.85 -19.67 -7.09
CA VAL A 290 -3.32 -18.47 -7.85
C VAL A 290 -4.83 -18.27 -7.70
N ASP A 291 -5.63 -19.33 -7.83
CA ASP A 291 -7.08 -19.32 -7.57
C ASP A 291 -7.46 -18.93 -6.13
N ASP A 292 -6.64 -19.28 -5.12
CA ASP A 292 -6.85 -18.84 -3.73
C ASP A 292 -6.55 -17.33 -3.62
N GLN A 293 -5.45 -16.87 -4.22
CA GLN A 293 -5.10 -15.43 -4.30
C GLN A 293 -6.22 -14.62 -4.95
N MET A 294 -6.73 -15.10 -6.10
CA MET A 294 -7.89 -14.52 -6.79
C MET A 294 -9.12 -14.46 -5.90
N SER A 295 -9.50 -15.60 -5.31
CA SER A 295 -10.69 -15.72 -4.46
C SER A 295 -10.64 -14.78 -3.26
N ILE A 296 -9.50 -14.69 -2.57
CA ILE A 296 -9.34 -13.82 -1.40
C ILE A 296 -9.51 -12.34 -1.80
N ILE A 297 -8.94 -11.89 -2.94
CA ILE A 297 -9.13 -10.52 -3.43
C ILE A 297 -10.61 -10.29 -3.82
N GLN A 298 -11.21 -11.21 -4.58
CA GLN A 298 -12.59 -11.12 -5.08
C GLN A 298 -13.65 -11.06 -3.96
N TYR A 299 -13.38 -11.65 -2.79
CA TYR A 299 -14.32 -11.63 -1.67
C TYR A 299 -14.02 -10.56 -0.59
N SER A 300 -12.79 -10.00 -0.54
CA SER A 300 -12.39 -9.04 0.51
C SER A 300 -12.34 -7.57 0.09
N TRP A 301 -12.31 -7.25 -1.21
CA TRP A 301 -12.09 -5.89 -1.71
C TRP A 301 -13.01 -4.82 -1.10
N MET A 302 -14.32 -5.10 -0.96
CA MET A 302 -15.28 -4.16 -0.41
C MET A 302 -14.98 -3.85 1.06
N GLY A 303 -14.66 -4.87 1.86
CA GLY A 303 -14.24 -4.71 3.25
C GLY A 303 -12.98 -3.86 3.36
N LEU A 304 -11.97 -4.12 2.51
CA LEU A 304 -10.74 -3.33 2.46
C LEU A 304 -10.96 -1.88 2.06
N MET A 305 -11.77 -1.61 1.03
CA MET A 305 -12.09 -0.25 0.59
C MET A 305 -12.83 0.52 1.69
N VAL A 306 -13.83 -0.10 2.33
CA VAL A 306 -14.57 0.50 3.46
C VAL A 306 -13.66 0.79 4.66
N PHE A 307 -12.79 -0.15 5.02
CA PHE A 307 -11.86 0.00 6.14
C PHE A 307 -10.81 1.09 5.88
N ALA A 308 -10.22 1.12 4.68
CA ALA A 308 -9.28 2.16 4.28
C ALA A 308 -9.93 3.54 4.10
N MET A 309 -11.17 3.61 3.62
CA MET A 309 -11.96 4.84 3.53
C MET A 309 -12.32 5.35 4.94
N GLY A 310 -12.72 4.47 5.85
CA GLY A 310 -12.96 4.81 7.27
C GLY A 310 -11.71 5.40 7.96
N TRP A 311 -10.53 4.93 7.58
CA TRP A 311 -9.24 5.45 8.05
C TRP A 311 -8.95 6.84 7.49
N ARG A 312 -9.04 7.02 6.16
CA ARG A 312 -8.91 8.36 5.54
C ARG A 312 -9.93 9.37 6.10
N SER A 313 -11.13 8.91 6.42
CA SER A 313 -12.20 9.73 7.03
C SER A 313 -11.95 10.09 8.50
N PHE A 314 -11.07 9.35 9.18
CA PHE A 314 -10.62 9.63 10.53
C PHE A 314 -9.38 10.54 10.54
N THR A 315 -8.45 10.36 9.59
CA THR A 315 -7.18 11.10 9.54
C THR A 315 -7.25 12.43 8.80
N ASN A 316 -8.06 12.53 7.73
CA ASN A 316 -8.00 13.67 6.80
C ASN A 316 -9.15 14.67 6.97
N VAL A 317 -10.22 14.29 7.70
CA VAL A 317 -11.40 15.12 7.98
C VAL A 317 -11.90 14.81 9.39
N ASN A 318 -12.93 15.53 9.86
CA ASN A 318 -13.67 15.07 11.03
C ASN A 318 -14.56 13.87 10.64
N SER A 319 -14.67 12.86 11.51
CA SER A 319 -15.41 11.59 11.31
C SER A 319 -16.95 11.74 11.18
N ARG A 320 -17.45 12.88 10.73
CA ARG A 320 -18.83 13.12 10.28
C ARG A 320 -18.92 13.13 8.75
N MET A 321 -17.81 13.34 8.04
CA MET A 321 -17.71 13.25 6.58
C MET A 321 -17.07 11.93 6.16
N LEU A 322 -17.30 11.49 4.92
CA LEU A 322 -16.65 10.31 4.33
C LEU A 322 -15.65 10.75 3.25
N TYR A 323 -14.38 10.46 3.45
CA TYR A 323 -13.27 10.76 2.54
C TYR A 323 -13.00 9.54 1.64
N PHE A 324 -13.75 9.43 0.55
CA PHE A 324 -13.50 8.37 -0.44
C PHE A 324 -12.19 8.64 -1.18
N ALA A 325 -12.02 9.86 -1.68
CA ALA A 325 -10.82 10.38 -2.33
C ALA A 325 -10.66 11.90 -2.07
N PRO A 326 -9.50 12.54 -2.39
CA PRO A 326 -9.30 13.98 -2.17
C PRO A 326 -10.31 14.87 -2.90
N ASP A 327 -10.73 14.43 -4.08
CA ASP A 327 -11.72 15.05 -4.98
C ASP A 327 -13.15 14.54 -4.73
N LEU A 328 -13.33 13.47 -3.94
CA LEU A 328 -14.63 12.86 -3.66
C LEU A 328 -14.83 12.67 -2.16
N VAL A 329 -15.21 13.77 -1.50
CA VAL A 329 -15.63 13.79 -0.09
C VAL A 329 -17.14 13.93 0.00
N PHE A 330 -17.78 13.04 0.75
CA PHE A 330 -19.22 13.07 1.02
C PHE A 330 -19.51 13.75 2.36
N ASN A 331 -20.23 14.87 2.26
CA ASN A 331 -20.96 15.47 3.36
C ASN A 331 -22.40 14.89 3.44
N GLU A 332 -23.19 15.36 4.41
CA GLU A 332 -24.55 14.85 4.64
C GLU A 332 -25.51 15.06 3.45
N TYR A 333 -25.29 16.12 2.66
CA TYR A 333 -26.03 16.35 1.42
C TYR A 333 -25.68 15.29 0.36
N ARG A 334 -24.38 15.05 0.09
CA ARG A 334 -23.92 14.02 -0.86
C ARG A 334 -24.36 12.60 -0.45
N MET A 335 -24.40 12.30 0.85
CA MET A 335 -24.93 11.03 1.37
C MET A 335 -26.41 10.82 1.06
N HIS A 336 -27.24 11.86 1.13
CA HIS A 336 -28.65 11.78 0.70
C HIS A 336 -28.79 11.77 -0.84
N LYS A 337 -28.02 12.62 -1.54
CA LYS A 337 -28.10 12.81 -3.00
C LYS A 337 -27.74 11.55 -3.79
N SER A 338 -26.75 10.79 -3.32
CA SER A 338 -26.33 9.48 -3.83
C SER A 338 -27.29 8.33 -3.47
N ARG A 339 -28.33 8.57 -2.65
CA ARG A 339 -29.25 7.58 -2.08
C ARG A 339 -28.57 6.44 -1.28
N MET A 340 -27.27 6.52 -1.01
CA MET A 340 -26.51 5.57 -0.18
C MET A 340 -26.59 5.87 1.32
N TYR A 341 -27.56 6.68 1.77
CA TYR A 341 -27.52 7.30 3.11
C TYR A 341 -27.36 6.28 4.25
N SER A 342 -28.08 5.16 4.23
CA SER A 342 -27.97 4.13 5.26
C SER A 342 -26.59 3.44 5.26
N GLN A 343 -26.06 3.07 4.09
CA GLN A 343 -24.71 2.53 3.96
C GLN A 343 -23.65 3.54 4.42
N CYS A 344 -23.81 4.82 4.03
CA CYS A 344 -22.92 5.90 4.45
C CYS A 344 -22.96 6.16 5.96
N ILE A 345 -24.10 6.05 6.64
CA ILE A 345 -24.17 6.14 8.11
C ILE A 345 -23.41 4.97 8.76
N ARG A 346 -23.55 3.74 8.25
CA ARG A 346 -22.77 2.59 8.76
C ARG A 346 -21.26 2.77 8.54
N MET A 347 -20.85 3.29 7.39
CA MET A 347 -19.46 3.64 7.10
C MET A 347 -18.93 4.80 7.98
N ARG A 348 -19.78 5.80 8.28
CA ARG A 348 -19.48 6.92 9.18
C ARG A 348 -19.20 6.42 10.59
N HIS A 349 -20.02 5.50 11.11
CA HIS A 349 -19.80 4.88 12.43
C HIS A 349 -18.47 4.12 12.51
N LEU A 350 -18.05 3.41 11.45
CA LEU A 350 -16.73 2.75 11.42
C LEU A 350 -15.57 3.76 11.59
N SER A 351 -15.65 4.91 10.91
CA SER A 351 -14.65 5.99 11.09
C SER A 351 -14.68 6.62 12.49
N GLN A 352 -15.86 6.68 13.12
CA GLN A 352 -16.01 7.19 14.49
C GLN A 352 -15.42 6.22 15.52
N GLU A 353 -15.62 4.91 15.36
CA GLU A 353 -14.95 3.88 16.18
C GLU A 353 -13.43 4.00 16.14
N PHE A 354 -12.83 4.31 14.98
CA PHE A 354 -11.38 4.50 14.87
C PHE A 354 -10.89 5.67 15.73
N GLY A 355 -11.67 6.77 15.79
CA GLY A 355 -11.40 7.92 16.63
C GLY A 355 -11.68 7.69 18.12
N TRP A 356 -12.77 7.01 18.47
CA TRP A 356 -13.10 6.68 19.87
C TRP A 356 -12.12 5.67 20.48
N LEU A 357 -11.68 4.69 19.69
CA LEU A 357 -10.68 3.71 20.09
C LEU A 357 -9.24 4.22 19.92
N GLN A 358 -9.01 5.38 19.30
CA GLN A 358 -7.67 5.91 18.99
C GLN A 358 -6.80 4.82 18.33
N ILE A 359 -7.22 4.32 17.18
CA ILE A 359 -6.47 3.30 16.44
C ILE A 359 -5.18 3.92 15.90
N THR A 360 -4.03 3.35 16.25
CA THR A 360 -2.73 3.85 15.78
C THR A 360 -2.39 3.29 14.39
N PRO A 361 -1.55 3.97 13.57
CA PRO A 361 -1.24 3.51 12.20
C PRO A 361 -0.72 2.07 12.16
N GLN A 362 0.09 1.66 13.13
CA GLN A 362 0.61 0.30 13.24
C GLN A 362 -0.50 -0.74 13.49
N GLU A 363 -1.48 -0.40 14.33
CA GLU A 363 -2.66 -1.23 14.57
C GLU A 363 -3.53 -1.31 13.29
N PHE A 364 -3.77 -0.18 12.61
CA PHE A 364 -4.52 -0.12 11.34
C PHE A 364 -3.90 -1.00 10.24
N LEU A 365 -2.59 -0.91 10.00
CA LEU A 365 -1.91 -1.71 8.96
C LEU A 365 -2.10 -3.21 9.17
N CYS A 366 -1.90 -3.67 10.41
CA CYS A 366 -2.06 -5.09 10.75
C CYS A 366 -3.53 -5.54 10.72
N MET A 367 -4.46 -4.67 11.14
CA MET A 367 -5.90 -4.91 11.03
C MET A 367 -6.36 -5.01 9.57
N LYS A 368 -5.87 -4.13 8.69
CA LYS A 368 -6.15 -4.16 7.24
C LYS A 368 -5.72 -5.49 6.61
N ALA A 369 -4.54 -5.99 6.96
CA ALA A 369 -4.07 -7.30 6.51
C ALA A 369 -4.91 -8.47 7.10
N LEU A 370 -5.31 -8.39 8.38
CA LEU A 370 -6.22 -9.38 8.97
C LEU A 370 -7.60 -9.40 8.33
N LEU A 371 -8.10 -8.25 7.88
CA LEU A 371 -9.35 -8.10 7.14
C LEU A 371 -9.25 -8.70 5.73
N PHE A 372 -8.11 -8.57 5.06
CA PHE A 372 -7.87 -9.26 3.79
C PHE A 372 -7.97 -10.78 3.96
N PHE A 373 -7.30 -11.34 4.97
CA PHE A 373 -7.35 -12.76 5.32
C PHE A 373 -8.56 -13.15 6.18
N SER A 374 -9.74 -12.53 6.00
CA SER A 374 -10.95 -12.78 6.82
C SER A 374 -12.14 -13.37 6.08
N ILE A 375 -12.04 -13.69 4.78
CA ILE A 375 -13.18 -14.22 3.99
C ILE A 375 -12.69 -15.35 3.09
N ILE A 376 -13.41 -16.49 3.09
CA ILE A 376 -13.08 -17.71 2.32
C ILE A 376 -14.32 -18.35 1.67
N PRO A 377 -14.18 -19.20 0.64
CA PRO A 377 -15.27 -20.08 0.19
C PRO A 377 -15.77 -20.99 1.32
N VAL A 378 -17.04 -21.39 1.28
CA VAL A 378 -17.57 -22.44 2.18
C VAL A 378 -16.90 -23.79 1.94
N ASP A 379 -16.55 -24.09 0.69
CA ASP A 379 -15.82 -25.29 0.28
C ASP A 379 -14.32 -25.27 0.67
N GLY A 380 -13.85 -24.16 1.25
CA GLY A 380 -12.45 -23.93 1.64
C GLY A 380 -11.56 -23.40 0.50
N LEU A 381 -10.29 -23.18 0.82
CA LEU A 381 -9.23 -22.84 -0.13
C LEU A 381 -8.38 -24.07 -0.48
N LYS A 382 -7.79 -24.10 -1.69
CA LYS A 382 -6.92 -25.20 -2.13
C LYS A 382 -5.76 -25.43 -1.17
N ASN A 383 -5.12 -24.34 -0.73
CA ASN A 383 -4.03 -24.35 0.24
C ASN A 383 -4.47 -23.86 1.64
N GLN A 384 -5.64 -24.30 2.14
CA GLN A 384 -6.23 -23.85 3.41
C GLN A 384 -5.24 -23.77 4.58
N LYS A 385 -4.38 -24.80 4.78
CA LYS A 385 -3.37 -24.81 5.85
C LYS A 385 -2.41 -23.61 5.81
N LEU A 386 -2.00 -23.21 4.60
CA LEU A 386 -1.11 -22.06 4.41
C LEU A 386 -1.85 -20.74 4.65
N PHE A 387 -3.12 -20.65 4.26
CA PHE A 387 -3.97 -19.51 4.61
C PHE A 387 -4.13 -19.38 6.14
N ASP A 388 -4.38 -20.49 6.83
CA ASP A 388 -4.52 -20.51 8.29
C ASP A 388 -3.21 -20.09 8.98
N GLU A 389 -2.06 -20.60 8.52
CA GLU A 389 -0.73 -20.19 8.99
C GLU A 389 -0.46 -18.70 8.73
N LEU A 390 -0.79 -18.17 7.55
CA LEU A 390 -0.66 -16.76 7.22
C LEU A 390 -1.52 -15.90 8.15
N ARG A 391 -2.83 -16.14 8.23
CA ARG A 391 -3.76 -15.42 9.13
C ARG A 391 -3.27 -15.46 10.57
N MET A 392 -2.84 -16.61 11.05
CA MET A 392 -2.28 -16.80 12.40
C MET A 392 -0.98 -16.00 12.63
N ASN A 393 -0.17 -15.75 11.60
CA ASN A 393 1.02 -14.90 11.73
C ASN A 393 0.64 -13.41 11.83
N TYR A 394 -0.33 -12.92 11.06
CA TYR A 394 -0.87 -11.56 11.22
C TYR A 394 -1.54 -11.36 12.59
N ILE A 395 -2.19 -12.40 13.16
CA ILE A 395 -2.77 -12.33 14.51
C ILE A 395 -1.66 -12.10 15.56
N LYS A 396 -0.60 -12.91 15.52
CA LYS A 396 0.56 -12.79 16.43
C LYS A 396 1.30 -11.45 16.27
N GLU A 397 1.25 -10.83 15.09
CA GLU A 397 1.81 -9.49 14.89
C GLU A 397 0.93 -8.42 15.55
N LEU A 398 -0.39 -8.50 15.43
CA LEU A 398 -1.31 -7.59 16.13
C LEU A 398 -1.12 -7.68 17.66
N ASP A 399 -1.01 -8.90 18.21
CA ASP A 399 -0.67 -9.11 19.62
C ASP A 399 0.66 -8.44 20.02
N ARG A 400 1.69 -8.57 19.17
CA ARG A 400 3.01 -7.93 19.41
C ARG A 400 2.91 -6.40 19.42
N ILE A 401 2.22 -5.82 18.44
CA ILE A 401 2.03 -4.37 18.31
C ILE A 401 1.31 -3.81 19.56
N ILE A 402 0.30 -4.53 20.04
CA ILE A 402 -0.43 -4.17 21.26
C ILE A 402 0.49 -4.27 22.50
N ALA A 403 1.25 -5.36 22.63
CA ALA A 403 2.14 -5.62 23.76
C ALA A 403 3.35 -4.67 23.85
N CYS A 404 3.90 -4.22 22.70
CA CYS A 404 4.94 -3.20 22.68
C CYS A 404 4.48 -1.90 23.37
N LYS A 405 3.25 -1.46 23.05
CA LYS A 405 2.67 -0.22 23.62
C LYS A 405 2.02 -0.40 25.00
N ARG A 406 1.81 -1.64 25.48
CA ARG A 406 1.06 -1.92 26.72
C ARG A 406 1.73 -2.99 27.58
N LYS A 407 2.23 -2.58 28.75
CA LYS A 407 3.00 -3.42 29.68
C LYS A 407 2.14 -4.31 30.62
N ASN A 408 0.81 -4.36 30.45
CA ASN A 408 -0.13 -5.12 31.30
C ASN A 408 -0.98 -6.11 30.44
N PRO A 409 -0.91 -7.43 30.67
CA PRO A 409 -1.64 -8.44 29.89
C PRO A 409 -3.15 -8.20 29.76
N THR A 410 -3.84 -7.82 30.83
CA THR A 410 -5.30 -7.57 30.80
C THR A 410 -5.65 -6.36 29.93
N SER A 411 -4.76 -5.37 29.86
CA SER A 411 -4.88 -4.23 28.95
C SER A 411 -4.65 -4.64 27.49
N CYS A 412 -3.70 -5.56 27.25
CA CYS A 412 -3.45 -6.12 25.93
C CYS A 412 -4.65 -6.92 25.41
N SER A 413 -5.18 -7.88 26.19
CA SER A 413 -6.34 -8.68 25.79
C SER A 413 -7.59 -7.81 25.56
N ARG A 414 -7.82 -6.78 26.39
CA ARG A 414 -8.91 -5.82 26.17
C ARG A 414 -8.72 -5.03 24.87
N ARG A 415 -7.50 -4.60 24.55
CA ARG A 415 -7.22 -3.91 23.28
C ARG A 415 -7.41 -4.85 22.09
N PHE A 416 -6.90 -6.07 22.16
CA PHE A 416 -7.04 -7.05 21.08
C PHE A 416 -8.52 -7.24 20.75
N TYR A 417 -9.34 -7.55 21.76
CA TYR A 417 -10.80 -7.65 21.64
C TYR A 417 -11.44 -6.40 21.00
N GLN A 418 -11.04 -5.19 21.42
CA GLN A 418 -11.57 -3.96 20.82
C GLN A 418 -11.25 -3.84 19.32
N LEU A 419 -10.00 -4.15 18.93
CA LEU A 419 -9.58 -4.06 17.53
C LEU A 419 -10.20 -5.17 16.67
N THR A 420 -10.23 -6.41 17.14
CA THR A 420 -10.85 -7.51 16.39
C THR A 420 -12.38 -7.39 16.32
N LYS A 421 -13.04 -6.75 17.30
CA LYS A 421 -14.47 -6.43 17.22
C LYS A 421 -14.79 -5.36 16.16
N VAL A 422 -13.84 -4.45 15.89
CA VAL A 422 -13.94 -3.52 14.75
C VAL A 422 -13.76 -4.25 13.41
N LEU A 423 -12.92 -5.29 13.35
CA LEU A 423 -12.83 -6.15 12.15
C LEU A 423 -14.15 -6.90 11.90
N ASP A 424 -14.71 -7.50 12.96
CA ASP A 424 -16.00 -8.21 12.89
C ASP A 424 -17.15 -7.30 12.43
N SER A 425 -17.14 -6.02 12.80
CA SER A 425 -18.19 -5.06 12.42
C SER A 425 -18.11 -4.61 10.95
N VAL A 426 -16.96 -4.75 10.26
CA VAL A 426 -16.83 -4.43 8.83
C VAL A 426 -17.58 -5.43 7.95
N HIS A 427 -17.57 -6.73 8.29
CA HIS A 427 -18.23 -7.77 7.49
C HIS A 427 -19.69 -7.47 7.12
N PRO A 428 -20.59 -7.13 8.07
CA PRO A 428 -21.97 -6.77 7.71
C PRO A 428 -22.09 -5.41 7.01
N ILE A 429 -21.10 -4.49 7.11
CA ILE A 429 -21.12 -3.24 6.33
C ILE A 429 -20.78 -3.54 4.87
N ALA A 430 -19.76 -4.37 4.63
CA ALA A 430 -19.39 -4.84 3.30
C ALA A 430 -20.53 -5.64 2.65
N LYS A 431 -21.28 -6.46 3.41
CA LYS A 431 -22.44 -7.19 2.88
C LYS A 431 -23.56 -6.26 2.38
N ASP A 432 -23.93 -5.22 3.14
CA ASP A 432 -24.94 -4.23 2.71
C ASP A 432 -24.50 -3.46 1.47
N LEU A 433 -23.21 -3.13 1.37
CA LEU A 433 -22.65 -2.46 0.20
C LEU A 433 -22.59 -3.38 -1.02
N HIS A 434 -22.24 -4.65 -0.84
CA HIS A 434 -22.34 -5.66 -1.90
C HIS A 434 -23.77 -5.77 -2.43
N GLN A 435 -24.78 -5.89 -1.54
CA GLN A 435 -26.19 -5.87 -1.92
C GLN A 435 -26.54 -4.59 -2.71
N PHE A 436 -26.21 -3.41 -2.19
CA PHE A 436 -26.47 -2.14 -2.86
C PHE A 436 -25.83 -2.06 -4.25
N THR A 437 -24.54 -2.41 -4.39
CA THR A 437 -23.84 -2.36 -5.68
C THR A 437 -24.36 -3.38 -6.69
N PHE A 438 -24.86 -4.54 -6.24
CA PHE A 438 -25.49 -5.53 -7.10
C PHE A 438 -26.88 -5.06 -7.58
N ASP A 439 -27.70 -4.54 -6.65
CA ASP A 439 -29.01 -3.95 -6.97
C ASP A 439 -28.94 -2.73 -7.88
N LEU A 440 -27.80 -2.00 -7.83
CA LEU A 440 -27.50 -0.86 -8.68
C LEU A 440 -26.97 -1.29 -10.06
N LEU A 441 -26.05 -2.27 -10.13
CA LEU A 441 -25.56 -2.82 -11.40
C LEU A 441 -26.71 -3.36 -12.27
N ILE A 442 -27.64 -4.11 -11.68
CA ILE A 442 -28.85 -4.61 -12.38
C ILE A 442 -29.69 -3.48 -12.99
N LYS A 443 -29.63 -2.27 -12.42
CA LYS A 443 -30.43 -1.11 -12.82
C LYS A 443 -29.61 -0.03 -13.53
N ALA A 444 -28.31 -0.25 -13.77
CA ALA A 444 -27.34 0.76 -14.22
C ALA A 444 -27.85 1.59 -15.41
N HIS A 445 -28.23 0.92 -16.50
CA HIS A 445 -28.80 1.57 -17.71
C HIS A 445 -30.11 2.34 -17.47
N MET A 446 -30.91 1.97 -16.45
CA MET A 446 -32.16 2.66 -16.11
C MET A 446 -31.93 3.93 -15.28
N VAL A 447 -30.73 4.12 -14.72
CA VAL A 447 -30.41 5.22 -13.79
C VAL A 447 -29.19 6.04 -14.19
N SER A 448 -28.62 5.77 -15.38
CA SER A 448 -27.43 6.42 -15.96
C SER A 448 -26.22 6.42 -15.02
N VAL A 449 -26.01 5.30 -14.32
CA VAL A 449 -24.79 5.04 -13.52
C VAL A 449 -23.91 4.07 -14.30
N ASP A 450 -22.67 4.48 -14.54
CA ASP A 450 -21.70 3.71 -15.29
C ASP A 450 -20.94 2.77 -14.35
N TYR A 451 -20.53 1.62 -14.89
CA TYR A 451 -19.77 0.60 -14.19
C TYR A 451 -18.55 0.21 -15.03
N PRO A 452 -17.32 0.50 -14.54
CA PRO A 452 -16.10 -0.01 -15.13
C PRO A 452 -16.07 -1.55 -15.19
N GLU A 453 -15.47 -2.09 -16.25
CA GLU A 453 -15.58 -3.51 -16.64
C GLU A 453 -15.10 -4.47 -15.55
N MET A 454 -13.94 -4.18 -14.94
CA MET A 454 -13.34 -5.02 -13.90
C MET A 454 -14.23 -5.07 -12.65
N MET A 455 -14.92 -3.96 -12.35
CA MET A 455 -15.83 -3.87 -11.22
C MET A 455 -17.17 -4.56 -11.52
N ALA A 456 -17.68 -4.44 -12.74
CA ALA A 456 -18.89 -5.13 -13.21
C ALA A 456 -18.72 -6.66 -13.22
N GLU A 457 -17.55 -7.18 -13.62
CA GLU A 457 -17.24 -8.62 -13.62
C GLU A 457 -17.36 -9.20 -12.20
N ILE A 458 -16.74 -8.55 -11.19
CA ILE A 458 -16.76 -9.04 -9.80
C ILE A 458 -18.17 -8.98 -9.21
N ILE A 459 -18.89 -7.87 -9.44
CA ILE A 459 -20.22 -7.68 -8.88
C ILE A 459 -21.20 -8.67 -9.51
N SER A 460 -21.14 -8.90 -10.83
CA SER A 460 -22.01 -9.88 -11.48
C SER A 460 -21.69 -11.34 -11.12
N VAL A 461 -20.41 -11.72 -11.02
CA VAL A 461 -20.00 -13.12 -10.81
C VAL A 461 -19.86 -13.50 -9.32
N GLN A 462 -19.35 -12.61 -8.48
CA GLN A 462 -18.90 -12.97 -7.12
C GLN A 462 -19.87 -12.54 -6.02
N VAL A 463 -20.52 -11.37 -6.17
CA VAL A 463 -21.47 -10.88 -5.15
C VAL A 463 -22.67 -11.81 -4.96
N PRO A 464 -23.28 -12.42 -6.00
CA PRO A 464 -24.30 -13.46 -5.81
C PRO A 464 -23.84 -14.62 -4.91
N LYS A 465 -22.58 -15.04 -4.98
CA LYS A 465 -22.02 -16.11 -4.13
C LYS A 465 -21.89 -15.66 -2.67
N ILE A 466 -21.49 -14.40 -2.43
CA ILE A 466 -21.42 -13.79 -1.10
C ILE A 466 -22.83 -13.68 -0.50
N LEU A 467 -23.79 -13.17 -1.26
CA LEU A 467 -25.17 -12.98 -0.80
C LEU A 467 -25.89 -14.30 -0.57
N SER A 468 -25.67 -15.32 -1.42
CA SER A 468 -26.21 -16.68 -1.27
C SER A 468 -25.47 -17.54 -0.24
N GLY A 469 -24.54 -16.98 0.54
CA GLY A 469 -23.85 -17.70 1.61
C GLY A 469 -22.86 -18.78 1.17
N LYS A 470 -22.42 -18.81 -0.10
CA LYS A 470 -21.33 -19.70 -0.57
C LYS A 470 -19.94 -19.22 -0.13
N VAL A 471 -19.87 -18.06 0.51
CA VAL A 471 -18.66 -17.42 1.02
C VAL A 471 -18.86 -17.13 2.50
N LYS A 472 -17.87 -17.48 3.33
CA LYS A 472 -17.93 -17.41 4.80
C LYS A 472 -16.93 -16.36 5.33
N PRO A 473 -17.39 -15.34 6.07
CA PRO A 473 -16.51 -14.48 6.87
C PRO A 473 -15.98 -15.24 8.11
N ILE A 474 -14.74 -14.94 8.49
CA ILE A 474 -14.02 -15.52 9.62
C ILE A 474 -13.96 -14.48 10.73
N TYR A 475 -15.04 -14.41 11.51
CA TYR A 475 -15.12 -13.58 12.71
C TYR A 475 -14.09 -14.00 13.77
N PHE A 476 -13.69 -13.05 14.61
CA PHE A 476 -12.88 -13.30 15.80
C PHE A 476 -13.71 -13.69 17.02
N HIS A 477 -14.97 -13.26 17.06
CA HIS A 477 -15.91 -13.56 18.14
C HIS A 477 -17.14 -14.31 17.62
N ALA A 478 -17.82 -15.04 18.52
CA ALA A 478 -19.18 -15.49 18.25
C ALA A 478 -20.12 -14.28 18.14
N GLN A 479 -21.15 -14.41 17.30
CA GLN A 479 -22.23 -13.42 17.14
C GLN A 479 -23.30 -13.59 18.21
#